data_AF-A0A7C7RXX6-F1
#
_entry.id   AF-A0A7C7RXX6-F1
#
_cell.length_a   1.000
_cell.length_b   1.000
_cell.length_c   1.000
_cell.angle_alpha   90.00
_cell.angle_beta   90.00
_cell.angle_gamma   90.00
#
_symmetry.space_group_name_H-M   'P 1'
#
loop_
_entity.id
_entity.type
_entity.pdbx_description
1 polymer ?
#
loop_
_entity_poly.entity_id
_entity_poly.type
_entity_poly.pdbx_seq_one_letter_code
_entity_poly.pdbx_strand_id
1 'polypeptide(L)'
;MERVVITEGPEETMRLGEALAQDLVAGDVVALVGELGTGKTTLVKGIARGLFVRGPVISPSFLLARTYRGRMPLHHLDAYRVNS
;
A
#
# COMPACT_ATOMS: atom_id res chain seq x y z
N MET A 1 -7.56 5.98 -17.83
CA MET A 1 -8.44 7.02 -17.26
C MET A 1 -7.74 7.56 -16.04
N GLU A 2 -7.68 8.87 -15.87
CA GLU A 2 -7.06 9.50 -14.70
C GLU A 2 -8.16 9.87 -13.70
N ARG A 3 -7.91 9.63 -12.40
CA ARG A 3 -8.84 9.97 -11.32
C ARG A 3 -8.06 10.67 -10.21
N VAL A 4 -8.59 11.80 -9.75
CA VAL A 4 -8.06 12.54 -8.60
C VAL A 4 -8.97 12.32 -7.41
N VAL A 5 -8.39 12.01 -6.26
CA VAL A 5 -9.09 11.87 -4.97
C VAL A 5 -8.31 12.67 -3.93
N ILE A 6 -9.01 13.52 -3.18
CA ILE A 6 -8.43 14.28 -2.07
C ILE A 6 -8.83 13.58 -0.77
N THR A 7 -7.88 13.42 0.15
CA THR A 7 -8.10 12.88 1.48
C THR A 7 -7.61 13.88 2.52
N GLU A 8 -8.39 14.11 3.57
CA GLU A 8 -8.09 15.09 4.62
C GLU A 8 -7.31 14.49 5.81
N GLY A 9 -7.04 13.18 5.79
CA GLY A 9 -6.27 12.53 6.84
C GLY A 9 -5.95 11.05 6.60
N PRO A 10 -5.14 10.44 7.50
CA PRO A 10 -4.69 9.06 7.38
C PRO A 10 -5.83 8.04 7.28
N GLU A 11 -6.92 8.26 8.02
CA GLU A 11 -8.08 7.36 8.04
C GLU A 11 -8.78 7.34 6.68
N GLU A 12 -8.85 8.47 5.98
CA GLU A 12 -9.40 8.56 4.63
C GLU A 12 -8.49 7.92 3.61
N THR A 13 -7.19 8.15 3.70
CA THR A 13 -6.20 7.46 2.86
C THR A 13 -6.27 5.94 3.05
N MET A 14 -6.50 5.45 4.27
CA MET A 14 -6.73 4.03 4.53
C MET A 14 -8.01 3.52 3.88
N ARG A 15 -9.14 4.24 4.02
CA ARG A 15 -10.41 3.86 3.37
C ARG A 15 -10.28 3.83 1.84
N LEU A 16 -9.53 4.77 1.27
CA LEU A 16 -9.20 4.77 -0.16
C LEU A 16 -8.43 3.51 -0.56
N GLY A 17 -7.43 3.11 0.23
CA GLY A 17 -6.69 1.88 0.00
C GLY A 17 -7.57 0.62 0.10
N GLU A 18 -8.48 0.56 1.07
CA GLU A 18 -9.43 -0.55 1.23
C GLU A 18 -10.36 -0.68 0.03
N ALA A 19 -10.85 0.44 -0.50
CA ALA A 19 -11.68 0.50 -1.71
C ALA A 19 -10.89 0.05 -2.95
N LEU A 20 -9.67 0.58 -3.14
CA LEU A 20 -8.80 0.20 -4.24
C LEU A 20 -8.53 -1.31 -4.26
N ALA A 21 -8.34 -1.93 -3.09
CA ALA A 21 -8.08 -3.36 -2.98
C ALA A 21 -9.23 -4.27 -3.45
N GLN A 22 -10.45 -3.76 -3.59
CA GLN A 22 -11.57 -4.54 -4.12
C GLN A 22 -11.42 -4.79 -5.62
N ASP A 23 -10.79 -3.86 -6.34
CA ASP A 23 -10.61 -3.93 -7.78
C ASP A 23 -9.31 -4.67 -8.17
N LEU A 24 -8.39 -4.87 -7.23
CA LEU A 24 -7.11 -5.54 -7.49
C LEU A 24 -7.23 -7.06 -7.64
N VAL A 25 -6.49 -7.59 -8.61
CA VAL A 25 -6.33 -9.02 -8.88
C VAL A 25 -4.88 -9.46 -8.76
N ALA A 26 -4.65 -10.77 -8.70
CA ALA A 26 -3.30 -11.32 -8.62
C ALA A 26 -2.51 -10.98 -9.89
N GLY A 27 -1.30 -10.44 -9.72
CA GLY A 27 -0.45 -9.98 -10.81
C GLY A 27 -0.47 -8.46 -11.03
N ASP A 28 -1.42 -7.74 -10.44
CA ASP A 28 -1.43 -6.28 -10.50
C ASP A 28 -0.22 -5.68 -9.77
N VAL A 29 0.29 -4.59 -10.34
CA VAL A 29 1.38 -3.79 -9.76
C VAL A 29 0.89 -2.38 -9.51
N VAL A 30 0.95 -1.95 -8.25
CA VAL A 30 0.59 -0.59 -7.84
C VAL A 30 1.87 0.17 -7.48
N ALA A 31 2.23 1.15 -8.31
CA ALA A 31 3.35 2.04 -8.05
C ALA A 31 2.90 3.25 -7.22
N LEU A 32 3.52 3.44 -6.05
CA LEU A 32 3.27 4.59 -5.18
C LEU A 32 4.45 5.57 -5.25
N VAL A 33 4.20 6.78 -5.75
CA VAL A 33 5.21 7.82 -5.95
C VAL A 33 4.88 9.02 -5.08
N GLY A 34 5.89 9.55 -4.41
CA GLY A 34 5.78 10.73 -3.54
C GLY A 34 6.91 10.79 -2.52
N GLU A 35 7.11 11.95 -1.91
CA GLU A 35 8.17 12.20 -0.94
C GLU A 35 8.01 11.43 0.38
N LEU A 36 9.04 11.46 1.23
CA LEU A 36 8.96 10.88 2.56
C LEU A 36 7.82 11.55 3.36
N GLY A 37 7.01 10.76 4.05
CA GLY A 37 5.91 11.28 4.86
C GLY A 37 4.61 11.57 4.11
N THR A 38 4.55 11.44 2.77
CA THR A 38 3.33 11.71 1.98
C THR A 38 2.19 10.70 2.15
N GLY A 39 2.32 9.70 3.04
CA GLY A 39 1.26 8.74 3.33
C GLY A 39 1.25 7.48 2.47
N LYS A 40 2.29 7.20 1.66
CA LYS A 40 2.41 5.95 0.87
C LYS A 40 2.15 4.69 1.71
N THR A 41 2.82 4.55 2.85
CA THR A 41 2.62 3.40 3.75
C THR A 41 1.20 3.35 4.35
N THR A 42 0.57 4.51 4.57
CA THR A 42 -0.83 4.59 5.03
C THR A 42 -1.78 4.02 3.99
N LEU A 43 -1.58 4.36 2.72
CA LEU A 43 -2.36 3.78 1.62
C LEU A 43 -2.14 2.26 1.52
N VAL A 44 -0.90 1.77 1.64
CA VAL A 44 -0.60 0.33 1.64
C VAL A 44 -1.29 -0.40 2.79
N LYS A 45 -1.37 0.20 3.98
CA LYS A 45 -2.12 -0.38 5.11
C LYS A 45 -3.61 -0.52 4.79
N GLY A 46 -4.19 0.48 4.13
CA GLY A 46 -5.57 0.40 3.61
C GLY A 46 -5.74 -0.75 2.62
N ILE A 47 -4.85 -0.84 1.63
CA ILE A 47 -4.87 -1.93 0.64
C ILE A 47 -4.78 -3.29 1.34
N ALA A 48 -3.83 -3.45 2.26
CA ALA A 48 -3.65 -4.70 2.99
C ALA A 48 -4.91 -5.09 3.79
N ARG A 49 -5.58 -4.12 4.42
CA ARG A 49 -6.85 -4.36 5.11
C ARG A 49 -7.95 -4.80 4.15
N GLY A 50 -8.09 -4.14 3.00
CA GLY A 50 -9.05 -4.54 1.96
C GLY A 50 -8.74 -5.91 1.34
N LEU A 51 -7.47 -6.35 1.39
CA LEU A 51 -7.04 -7.70 1.04
C LEU A 51 -7.10 -8.68 2.22
N PHE A 52 -7.71 -8.34 3.36
CA PHE A 52 -7.83 -9.22 4.54
C PHE A 52 -6.49 -9.73 5.11
N VAL A 53 -5.41 -8.95 4.98
CA VAL A 53 -4.14 -9.23 5.66
C VAL A 53 -4.34 -9.18 7.17
N ARG A 54 -3.90 -10.23 7.87
CA ARG A 54 -3.93 -10.28 9.33
C ARG A 54 -2.61 -9.77 9.91
N GLY A 55 -2.70 -8.95 10.95
CA GLY A 55 -1.55 -8.43 11.68
C GLY A 55 -0.99 -7.10 11.14
N PRO A 56 0.08 -6.59 11.77
CA PRO A 56 0.60 -5.27 11.46
C PRO A 56 1.29 -5.22 10.10
N VAL A 57 0.93 -4.22 9.29
CA VAL A 57 1.66 -3.86 8.07
C VAL A 57 2.59 -2.71 8.38
N ILE A 58 3.89 -2.97 8.22
CA ILE A 58 4.95 -2.00 8.49
C ILE A 58 5.74 -1.71 7.21
N SER A 59 6.39 -0.56 7.17
CA SER A 59 7.23 -0.17 6.05
C SER A 59 8.44 -1.10 5.95
N PRO A 60 8.72 -1.71 4.79
CA PRO A 60 9.89 -2.56 4.58
C PRO A 60 11.14 -1.75 4.23
N SER A 61 11.25 -0.47 4.67
CA SER A 61 12.28 0.46 4.22
C SER A 61 13.73 -0.02 4.37
N PHE A 62 14.00 -0.97 5.29
CA PHE A 62 15.31 -1.62 5.45
C PHE A 62 15.38 -3.06 4.90
N LEU A 63 14.23 -3.68 4.64
CA LEU A 63 14.13 -5.06 4.15
C LEU A 63 13.95 -5.12 2.63
N LEU A 64 13.73 -3.98 1.98
CA LEU A 64 13.35 -3.80 0.57
C LEU A 64 11.99 -4.39 0.20
N ALA A 65 11.61 -5.53 0.78
CA ALA A 65 10.34 -6.18 0.54
C ALA A 65 9.79 -6.89 1.79
N ARG A 66 8.46 -6.94 1.90
CA ARG A 66 7.72 -7.81 2.82
C ARG A 66 6.53 -8.44 2.10
N THR A 67 6.29 -9.71 2.38
CA THR A 67 5.12 -10.43 1.86
C THR A 67 4.13 -10.68 2.98
N TYR A 68 2.86 -10.33 2.74
CA TYR A 68 1.76 -10.53 3.65
C TYR A 68 0.74 -11.51 3.06
N ARG A 69 0.14 -12.34 3.92
CA ARG A 69 -0.91 -13.28 3.52
C ARG A 69 -2.29 -12.66 3.78
N GLY A 70 -3.10 -12.60 2.74
CA GLY A 70 -4.51 -12.16 2.75
C GLY A 70 -5.33 -12.95 1.74
N ARG A 71 -6.36 -12.32 1.14
CA ARG A 71 -7.14 -12.82 -0.02
C ARG A 71 -6.22 -13.29 -1.15
N MET A 72 -5.13 -12.56 -1.35
CA MET A 72 -4.00 -12.92 -2.20
C MET A 72 -2.71 -12.42 -1.54
N PRO A 73 -1.52 -12.92 -1.94
CA PRO A 73 -0.25 -12.40 -1.45
C PRO A 73 -0.12 -10.91 -1.77
N LEU A 74 0.17 -10.10 -0.75
CA LEU A 74 0.56 -8.71 -0.92
C LEU A 74 2.08 -8.59 -0.77
N HIS A 75 2.76 -8.27 -1.86
CA HIS A 75 4.18 -7.93 -1.84
C HIS A 75 4.32 -6.41 -1.70
N HIS A 76 4.72 -5.95 -0.51
CA HIS A 76 5.02 -4.54 -0.25
C HIS A 76 6.53 -4.33 -0.45
N LEU A 77 6.90 -3.55 -1.46
CA LEU A 77 8.27 -3.18 -1.73
C LEU A 77 8.49 -1.70 -1.41
N ASP A 78 9.66 -1.36 -0.86
CA ASP A 78 10.10 0.01 -0.64
C ASP A 78 11.50 0.18 -1.23
N ALA A 79 11.55 0.85 -2.38
CA ALA A 79 12.77 1.07 -3.14
C ALA A 79 13.50 2.37 -2.73
N TYR A 80 13.13 3.01 -1.63
CA TYR A 80 13.80 4.25 -1.20
C TYR A 80 15.32 4.09 -1.04
N ARG A 81 15.81 2.86 -0.78
CA ARG A 81 17.23 2.57 -0.49
C ARG A 81 17.94 1.66 -1.50
N VAL A 82 17.39 1.38 -2.69
CA VAL A 82 18.05 0.44 -3.63
C VAL A 82 19.38 0.97 -4.22
N ASN A 83 19.66 2.27 -4.09
CA ASN A 83 20.91 2.89 -4.55
C ASN A 83 21.74 3.47 -3.39
N SER A 84 21.53 2.99 -2.17
CA SER A 84 22.27 3.42 -0.96
C SER A 84 23.30 2.39 -0.53
#